data_AF-A0A959SB23-F1
#
_entry.id   AF-A0A959SB23-F1
#
_cell.length_a   1.000
_cell.length_b   1.000
_cell.length_c   1.000
_cell.angle_alpha   90.00
_cell.angle_beta   90.00
_cell.angle_gamma   90.00
#
_symmetry.space_group_name_H-M   'P 1'
#
loop_
_entity.id
_entity.type
_entity.pdbx_description
1 polymer ?
#
loop_
_entity_poly.entity_id
_entity_poly.type
_entity_poly.pdbx_seq_one_letter_code
_entity_poly.pdbx_strand_id
1 'polypeptide(L)'
;MRLLVSGSAVVLACCAFGQSDAWSEDLDAYWAGIEAEFRDSTHSPLLPEDRLHFTRLERFDPDEDYRVRARFKAKAGKEFGMRTTTERMPVYRRVGVLTFRLKGRKHTLSVYRNKALTEDPAYSDHLFVPFTDL
;
A
#
# COMPACT_ATOMS: atom_id res chain seq x y z
N MET A 1 -15.31 -33.89 -54.72
CA MET A 1 -16.02 -34.15 -53.45
C MET A 1 -15.08 -34.90 -52.51
N ARG A 2 -14.98 -34.41 -51.26
CA ARG A 2 -14.22 -34.90 -50.08
C ARG A 2 -12.91 -34.15 -49.75
N LEU A 3 -13.12 -33.19 -48.85
CA LEU A 3 -12.17 -32.51 -47.98
C LEU A 3 -11.44 -33.49 -47.05
N LEU A 4 -10.22 -33.15 -46.66
CA LEU A 4 -9.68 -33.46 -45.35
C LEU A 4 -8.71 -32.35 -44.92
N VAL A 5 -9.25 -31.42 -44.13
CA VAL A 5 -8.50 -30.40 -43.41
C VAL A 5 -8.10 -31.03 -42.07
N SER A 6 -6.81 -31.24 -41.85
CA SER A 6 -6.28 -31.62 -40.54
C SER A 6 -5.90 -30.35 -39.78
N GLY A 7 -6.81 -29.85 -38.96
CA GLY A 7 -6.55 -28.76 -38.03
C GLY A 7 -5.86 -29.28 -36.77
N SER A 8 -4.61 -28.89 -36.54
CA SER A 8 -3.96 -29.04 -35.23
C SER A 8 -4.46 -27.92 -34.31
N ALA A 9 -5.30 -28.29 -33.35
CA ALA A 9 -5.68 -27.41 -32.25
C ALA A 9 -4.51 -27.29 -31.27
N VAL A 10 -3.83 -26.14 -31.29
CA VAL A 10 -2.92 -25.74 -30.20
C VAL A 10 -3.79 -25.12 -29.12
N VAL A 11 -4.13 -25.90 -28.10
CA VAL A 11 -4.72 -25.38 -26.87
C VAL A 11 -3.57 -24.86 -26.01
N LEU A 12 -3.28 -23.56 -26.15
CA LEU A 12 -2.42 -22.85 -25.21
C LEU A 12 -3.27 -22.51 -23.97
N ALA A 13 -3.38 -23.47 -23.05
CA ALA A 13 -3.94 -23.23 -21.72
C ALA A 13 -2.95 -22.38 -20.92
N CYS A 14 -3.06 -21.06 -21.08
CA CYS A 14 -2.37 -20.10 -20.23
C CYS A 14 -3.13 -20.05 -18.90
N CYS A 15 -2.74 -20.89 -17.93
CA CYS A 15 -3.23 -20.81 -16.57
C CYS A 15 -2.73 -19.50 -15.93
N ALA A 16 -3.54 -18.44 -16.01
CA ALA A 16 -3.30 -17.16 -15.36
C ALA A 16 -4.09 -17.00 -14.04
N PHE A 17 -4.50 -18.09 -13.40
CA PHE A 17 -5.33 -18.08 -12.18
C PHE A 17 -4.54 -18.09 -10.86
N GLY A 18 -3.23 -17.81 -10.87
CA GLY A 18 -2.38 -17.94 -9.67
C GLY A 18 -2.01 -16.63 -8.95
N GLN A 19 -2.40 -15.45 -9.45
CA GLN A 19 -1.99 -14.16 -8.85
C GLN A 19 -3.05 -13.48 -7.96
N SER A 20 -4.34 -13.82 -8.10
CA SER A 20 -5.42 -13.19 -7.32
C SER A 20 -5.44 -13.67 -5.87
N ASP A 21 -5.29 -14.99 -5.67
CA ASP A 21 -5.57 -15.62 -4.37
C ASP A 21 -4.50 -15.27 -3.33
N ALA A 22 -3.22 -15.32 -3.72
CA ALA A 22 -2.11 -14.94 -2.85
C ALA A 22 -2.16 -13.46 -2.41
N TRP A 23 -2.62 -12.57 -3.31
CA TRP A 23 -2.77 -11.15 -2.96
C TRP A 23 -3.89 -10.92 -1.94
N SER A 24 -4.99 -11.67 -2.06
CA SER A 24 -6.09 -11.59 -1.10
C SER A 24 -5.70 -12.14 0.27
N GLU A 25 -5.02 -13.29 0.31
CA GLU A 25 -4.56 -13.91 1.56
C GLU A 25 -3.54 -13.00 2.31
N ASP A 26 -2.58 -12.43 1.58
CA ASP A 26 -1.63 -11.46 2.13
C ASP A 26 -2.35 -10.23 2.73
N LEU A 27 -3.42 -9.78 2.10
CA LEU A 27 -4.19 -8.62 2.53
C LEU A 27 -4.99 -8.91 3.80
N ASP A 28 -5.61 -10.09 3.90
CA ASP A 28 -6.35 -10.47 5.11
C ASP A 28 -5.43 -10.66 6.31
N ALA A 29 -4.25 -11.28 6.11
CA ALA A 29 -3.23 -11.37 7.15
C ALA A 29 -2.74 -9.99 7.60
N TYR A 30 -2.52 -9.07 6.65
CA TYR A 30 -2.14 -7.69 6.95
C TYR A 30 -3.20 -6.99 7.80
N TRP A 31 -4.48 -7.05 7.42
CA TRP A 31 -5.56 -6.41 8.17
C TRP A 31 -5.79 -7.06 9.54
N ALA A 32 -5.64 -8.38 9.66
CA ALA A 32 -5.70 -9.05 10.95
C ALA A 32 -4.63 -8.52 11.93
N GLY A 33 -3.41 -8.26 11.43
CA GLY A 33 -2.34 -7.62 12.20
C GLY A 33 -2.70 -6.21 12.66
N ILE A 34 -3.14 -5.35 11.73
CA ILE A 34 -3.56 -3.98 12.06
C ILE A 34 -4.71 -3.98 13.07
N GLU A 35 -5.73 -4.82 12.89
CA GLU A 35 -6.84 -4.91 13.84
C GLU A 35 -6.41 -5.42 15.22
N ALA A 36 -5.41 -6.31 15.29
CA ALA A 36 -4.84 -6.73 16.56
C ALA A 36 -4.15 -5.57 17.29
N GLU A 37 -3.40 -4.73 16.57
CA GLU A 37 -2.81 -3.50 17.13
C GLU A 37 -3.87 -2.52 17.67
N PHE A 38 -5.00 -2.38 16.97
CA PHE A 38 -6.10 -1.51 17.43
C PHE A 38 -6.85 -2.08 18.64
N ARG A 39 -6.90 -3.41 18.79
CA ARG A 39 -7.44 -4.08 20.00
C ARG A 39 -6.46 -4.04 21.18
N ASP A 40 -5.17 -3.78 20.95
CA ASP A 40 -4.16 -3.83 22.00
C ASP A 40 -4.42 -2.81 23.11
N SER A 41 -4.38 -3.23 24.37
CA SER A 41 -4.70 -2.34 25.49
C SER A 41 -3.61 -1.32 25.80
N THR A 42 -2.37 -1.57 25.34
CA THR A 42 -1.17 -0.84 25.75
C THR A 42 -0.71 0.19 24.72
N HIS A 43 -0.87 -0.09 23.44
CA HIS A 43 -0.34 0.73 22.34
C HIS A 43 -1.42 1.17 21.34
N SER A 44 -2.68 0.77 21.53
CA SER A 44 -3.76 1.13 20.59
C SER A 44 -3.91 2.65 20.47
N PRO A 45 -4.13 3.15 19.24
CA PRO A 45 -4.44 4.55 19.00
C PRO A 45 -5.86 4.94 19.42
N LEU A 46 -6.72 3.98 19.74
CA LEU A 46 -8.10 4.23 20.17
C LEU A 46 -8.15 4.69 21.63
N LEU A 47 -9.13 5.53 21.94
CA LEU A 47 -9.47 5.84 23.32
C LEU A 47 -9.95 4.56 24.04
N PRO A 48 -9.73 4.42 25.36
CA PRO A 48 -10.14 3.23 26.10
C PRO A 48 -11.64 2.92 25.96
N GLU A 49 -12.49 3.94 25.91
CA GLU A 49 -13.94 3.82 25.72
C GLU A 49 -14.33 3.32 24.32
N ASP A 50 -13.69 3.85 23.27
CA ASP A 50 -13.92 3.41 21.89
C ASP A 50 -13.46 1.96 21.69
N ARG A 51 -12.36 1.57 22.34
CA ARG A 51 -11.82 0.21 22.27
C ARG A 51 -12.77 -0.84 22.86
N LEU A 52 -13.57 -0.50 23.88
CA LEU A 52 -14.58 -1.42 24.45
C LEU A 52 -15.67 -1.80 23.43
N HIS A 53 -15.91 -0.93 22.46
CA HIS A 53 -16.91 -1.13 21.40
C HIS A 53 -16.28 -1.45 20.04
N PHE A 54 -14.95 -1.51 19.96
CA PHE A 54 -14.24 -1.74 18.70
C PHE A 54 -14.43 -3.18 18.22
N THR A 55 -14.96 -3.32 17.00
CA THR A 55 -15.15 -4.63 16.36
C THR A 55 -14.12 -4.85 15.25
N ARG A 56 -14.05 -3.91 14.30
CA ARG A 56 -13.17 -3.93 13.12
C ARG A 56 -12.94 -2.53 12.60
N LEU A 57 -11.90 -2.35 11.78
CA LEU A 57 -11.72 -1.13 11.01
C LEU A 57 -12.66 -1.07 9.81
N GLU A 58 -13.16 0.12 9.53
CA GLU A 58 -13.73 0.43 8.22
C GLU A 58 -12.59 0.53 7.20
N ARG A 59 -12.71 -0.23 6.12
CA ARG A 59 -11.72 -0.29 5.03
C ARG A 59 -12.43 -0.41 3.70
N PHE A 60 -11.82 0.12 2.65
CA PHE A 60 -12.28 -0.10 1.28
C PHE A 60 -12.09 -1.57 0.90
N ASP A 61 -13.00 -2.09 0.07
CA ASP A 61 -12.83 -3.40 -0.53
C ASP A 61 -11.60 -3.40 -1.47
N PRO A 62 -10.89 -4.54 -1.60
CA PRO A 62 -9.74 -4.62 -2.47
C PRO A 62 -10.14 -4.40 -3.93
N ASP A 63 -9.52 -3.40 -4.57
CA ASP A 63 -9.75 -3.08 -5.98
C ASP A 63 -8.41 -3.09 -6.74
N GLU A 64 -8.27 -4.03 -7.68
CA GLU A 64 -7.07 -4.20 -8.49
C GLU A 64 -6.79 -2.98 -9.38
N ASP A 65 -7.80 -2.19 -9.74
CA ASP A 65 -7.60 -0.97 -10.54
C ASP A 65 -6.75 0.08 -9.80
N TYR A 66 -6.74 0.02 -8.46
CA TYR A 66 -5.92 0.88 -7.61
C TYR A 66 -4.54 0.28 -7.27
N ARG A 67 -4.28 -0.97 -7.64
CA ARG A 67 -2.98 -1.64 -7.51
C ARG A 67 -2.10 -1.33 -8.72
N VAL A 68 -1.49 -0.15 -8.70
CA VAL A 68 -0.72 0.37 -9.84
C VAL A 68 0.79 0.15 -9.70
N ARG A 69 1.46 -0.14 -10.83
CA ARG A 69 2.92 -0.04 -10.90
C ARG A 69 3.35 1.41 -11.05
N ALA A 70 4.17 1.88 -10.13
CA ALA A 70 4.76 3.21 -10.16
C ALA A 70 6.24 3.17 -10.49
N ARG A 71 6.71 4.14 -11.29
CA ARG A 71 8.13 4.40 -11.48
C ARG A 71 8.63 5.32 -10.38
N PHE A 72 9.58 4.83 -9.59
CA PHE A 72 10.29 5.66 -8.62
C PHE A 72 11.43 6.43 -9.29
N LYS A 73 11.57 7.71 -8.93
CA LYS A 73 12.73 8.55 -9.27
C LYS A 73 13.28 9.16 -7.99
N ALA A 74 14.52 8.81 -7.65
CA ALA A 74 15.23 9.43 -6.53
C ALA A 74 15.35 10.94 -6.75
N LYS A 75 14.96 11.72 -5.73
CA LYS A 75 15.00 13.18 -5.73
C LYS A 75 14.99 13.69 -4.29
N ALA A 76 16.16 13.59 -3.66
CA ALA A 76 16.35 14.01 -2.30
C ALA A 76 16.03 15.51 -2.12
N GLY A 77 15.27 15.84 -1.08
CA GLY A 77 15.01 17.21 -0.63
C GLY A 77 15.82 17.55 0.61
N LYS A 78 15.65 18.79 1.09
CA LYS A 78 16.06 19.21 2.43
C LYS A 78 15.17 18.55 3.49
N GLU A 79 15.71 18.43 4.70
CA GLU A 79 14.92 18.04 5.87
C GLU A 79 13.94 19.15 6.24
N PHE A 80 12.76 18.77 6.73
CA PHE A 80 11.75 19.70 7.21
C PHE A 80 10.89 19.03 8.30
N GLY A 81 10.36 19.84 9.22
CA GLY A 81 9.37 19.38 10.19
C GLY A 81 8.00 19.26 9.53
N MET A 82 7.32 18.14 9.70
CA MET A 82 5.94 17.95 9.25
C MET A 82 5.00 18.10 10.45
N ARG A 83 4.10 19.08 10.38
CA ARG A 83 3.09 19.29 11.43
C ARG A 83 2.13 18.10 11.47
N THR A 84 1.94 17.53 12.66
CA THR A 84 0.93 16.51 12.91
C THR A 84 -0.32 17.14 13.52
N THR A 85 -1.35 16.34 13.80
CA THR A 85 -2.53 16.79 14.57
C THR A 85 -2.18 17.11 16.04
N THR A 86 -1.03 16.64 16.51
CA THR A 86 -0.47 16.94 17.85
C THR A 86 0.61 18.02 17.75
N GLU A 87 1.18 18.42 18.89
CA GLU A 87 2.33 19.34 18.95
C GLU A 87 3.61 18.78 18.31
N ARG A 88 3.66 17.46 18.03
CA ARG A 88 4.83 16.82 17.45
C ARG A 88 5.12 17.34 16.03
N MET A 89 6.40 17.63 15.79
CA MET A 89 6.95 18.05 14.49
C MET A 89 8.09 17.11 14.06
N PRO A 90 7.77 15.83 13.73
CA PRO A 90 8.75 14.88 13.21
C PRO A 90 9.49 15.42 11.98
N VAL A 91 10.80 15.16 11.92
CA VAL A 91 11.66 15.57 10.81
C VAL A 91 11.59 14.54 9.70
N TYR A 92 11.17 15.01 8.52
CA TYR A 92 11.12 14.22 7.31
C TYR A 92 12.11 14.74 6.27
N ARG A 93 12.55 13.83 5.41
CA ARG A 93 13.30 14.16 4.19
C ARG A 93 12.58 13.55 3.01
N ARG A 94 12.32 14.35 1.97
CA ARG A 94 11.89 13.79 0.68
C ARG A 94 13.04 12.96 0.11
N VAL A 95 12.77 11.73 -0.31
CA VAL A 95 13.76 10.82 -0.92
C VAL A 95 13.53 10.66 -2.42
N GLY A 96 12.29 10.87 -2.90
CA GLY A 96 12.00 10.78 -4.32
C GLY A 96 10.54 11.02 -4.65
N VAL A 97 10.18 10.57 -5.85
CA VAL A 97 8.88 10.77 -6.45
C VAL A 97 8.45 9.50 -7.16
N LEU A 98 7.20 9.08 -6.93
CA LEU A 98 6.53 8.03 -7.68
C LEU A 98 5.74 8.65 -8.83
N THR A 99 5.81 8.06 -10.02
CA THR A 99 4.97 8.43 -11.17
C THR A 99 4.26 7.20 -11.70
N PHE A 100 2.94 7.27 -11.84
CA PHE A 100 2.10 6.17 -12.29
C PHE A 100 0.92 6.69 -13.12
N ARG A 101 0.17 5.76 -13.72
CA ARG A 101 -1.13 6.06 -14.32
C ARG A 101 -2.23 5.34 -13.53
N LEU A 102 -3.33 6.03 -13.32
CA LEU A 102 -4.54 5.49 -12.71
C LEU A 102 -5.73 6.02 -13.51
N LYS A 103 -6.63 5.13 -13.95
CA LYS A 103 -7.81 5.49 -14.76
C LYS A 103 -7.46 6.39 -15.97
N GLY A 104 -6.37 6.04 -16.68
CA GLY A 104 -5.87 6.77 -17.85
C GLY A 104 -5.14 8.09 -17.56
N ARG A 105 -5.18 8.59 -16.31
CA ARG A 105 -4.56 9.86 -15.91
C ARG A 105 -3.20 9.62 -15.28
N LYS A 106 -2.25 10.54 -15.53
CA LYS A 106 -0.89 10.48 -14.96
C LYS A 106 -0.88 11.17 -13.59
N HIS A 107 -0.41 10.46 -12.57
CA HIS A 107 -0.30 10.95 -11.21
C HIS A 107 1.15 10.93 -10.73
N THR A 108 1.44 11.74 -9.70
CA THR A 108 2.76 11.88 -9.11
C THR A 108 2.62 12.04 -7.60
N LEU A 109 3.35 11.24 -6.81
CA LEU A 109 3.37 11.32 -5.35
C LEU A 109 4.79 11.51 -4.84
N SER A 110 4.96 12.34 -3.81
CA SER A 110 6.25 12.51 -3.14
C SER A 110 6.46 11.40 -2.12
N VAL A 111 7.69 10.91 -2.03
CA VAL A 111 8.10 9.88 -1.07
C VAL A 111 9.01 10.51 -0.02
N TYR A 112 8.70 10.27 1.24
CA TYR A 112 9.42 10.79 2.39
C TYR A 112 9.97 9.67 3.27
N ARG A 113 10.99 9.99 4.06
CA ARG A 113 11.51 9.13 5.12
C ARG A 113 11.57 9.93 6.41
N ASN A 114 11.09 9.34 7.51
CA ASN A 114 11.18 9.92 8.84
C ASN A 114 12.60 9.70 9.36
N LYS A 115 13.28 10.77 9.80
CA LYS A 115 14.67 10.70 10.24
C LYS A 115 14.87 9.79 11.45
N ALA A 116 14.01 9.91 12.47
CA ALA A 116 14.14 9.13 13.69
C ALA A 116 13.95 7.62 13.42
N LEU A 117 13.04 7.25 12.51
CA LEU A 117 12.81 5.86 12.15
C LEU A 117 13.97 5.22 11.36
N THR A 118 14.86 6.03 10.78
CA THR A 118 16.05 5.48 10.10
C THR A 118 17.07 4.87 11.04
N GLU A 119 17.02 5.25 12.32
CA GLU A 119 17.93 4.76 13.36
C GLU A 119 17.41 3.48 14.02
N ASP A 120 16.11 3.18 13.86
CA ASP A 120 15.51 1.94 14.32
C ASP A 120 15.65 0.86 13.23
N PRO A 121 16.35 -0.26 13.49
CA PRO A 121 16.49 -1.34 12.51
C PRO A 121 15.16 -1.85 11.96
N ALA A 122 14.11 -1.90 12.80
CA ALA A 122 12.79 -2.38 12.41
C ALA A 122 12.10 -1.45 11.39
N TYR A 123 12.45 -0.17 11.36
CA TYR A 123 11.83 0.85 10.51
C TYR A 123 12.79 1.53 9.54
N SER A 124 14.03 1.06 9.46
CA SER A 124 15.11 1.65 8.66
C SER A 124 14.76 1.86 7.17
N ASP A 125 13.98 0.94 6.61
CA ASP A 125 13.51 0.98 5.22
C ASP A 125 12.09 1.55 5.03
N HIS A 126 11.47 2.03 6.10
CA HIS A 126 10.12 2.57 6.04
C HIS A 126 10.05 3.85 5.20
N LEU A 127 9.05 3.92 4.32
CA LEU A 127 8.79 5.05 3.44
C LEU A 127 7.38 5.56 3.64
N PHE A 128 7.24 6.87 3.73
CA PHE A 128 5.97 7.54 3.91
C PHE A 128 5.53 8.23 2.61
N VAL A 129 4.31 7.92 2.14
CA VAL A 129 3.74 8.48 0.91
C VAL A 129 2.35 9.06 1.23
N PRO A 130 2.29 10.23 1.87
CA PRO A 130 1.02 10.90 2.13
C PRO A 130 0.44 11.44 0.83
N PHE A 131 -0.87 11.30 0.68
CA PHE A 131 -1.62 11.89 -0.42
C PHE A 131 -3.03 12.26 0.03
N THR A 132 -3.68 13.07 -0.80
CA THR A 132 -5.11 13.35 -0.73
C THR A 132 -5.69 13.12 -2.12
N ASP A 133 -6.95 12.73 -2.18
CA ASP A 133 -7.74 12.58 -3.40
C ASP A 133 -8.99 13.48 -3.38
N LEU A 134 -9.93 13.26 -4.30
CA LEU A 134 -11.05 14.17 -4.63
C LEU A 134 -12.37 13.70 -4.01
#